data_AF-A0A967GPA2-F1
#
_entry.id   AF-A0A967GPA2-F1
#
_cell.length_a   1.000
_cell.length_b   1.000
_cell.length_c   1.000
_cell.angle_alpha   90.00
_cell.angle_beta   90.00
_cell.angle_gamma   90.00
#
_symmetry.space_group_name_H-M   'P 1'
#
loop_
_entity.id
_entity.type
_entity.pdbx_description
1 polymer ?
#
loop_
_entity_poly.entity_id
_entity_poly.type
_entity_poly.pdbx_seq_one_letter_code
_entity_poly.pdbx_strand_id
1 'polypeptide(L)'
;MGAFLALAPCALAQESTTARAKALYRQGLIAMEQGQIDTARTCFREVLRLQPRNVNASYQLKQLELRRKPLLAKKRQLQMKSVRIPSVDFDAVTLPDALDALNALVEKQTKGKFVPNFIIQDPEGILEKRRFSLKLGAVPASIVLQYALDNTRATARYDEHAIVVRPVGKSQAARGPEGGTPEKSGTGKSADPF
;
A
#
# COMPACT_ATOMS: atom_id res chain seq x y z
N MET A 1 -62.92 -11.97 -25.47
CA MET A 1 -62.22 -12.72 -24.39
C MET A 1 -60.76 -12.80 -24.82
N GLY A 2 -59.81 -12.04 -24.29
CA GLY A 2 -59.55 -11.79 -22.88
C GLY A 2 -58.26 -12.55 -22.52
N ALA A 3 -57.10 -11.97 -22.84
CA ALA A 3 -55.80 -12.48 -22.40
C ALA A 3 -54.92 -11.28 -22.03
N PHE A 4 -55.04 -10.86 -20.78
CA PHE A 4 -54.15 -9.90 -20.11
C PHE A 4 -53.34 -10.68 -19.06
N LEU A 5 -52.07 -10.29 -18.90
CA LEU A 5 -51.18 -10.53 -17.76
C LEU A 5 -50.57 -11.93 -17.56
N ALA A 6 -49.24 -12.01 -17.71
CA ALA A 6 -48.32 -12.18 -16.57
C ALA A 6 -46.85 -12.30 -17.07
N LEU A 7 -46.15 -11.18 -17.22
CA LEU A 7 -44.69 -11.20 -17.49
C LEU A 7 -44.01 -9.93 -16.95
N ALA A 8 -44.14 -9.70 -15.64
CA ALA A 8 -43.55 -8.53 -14.97
C ALA A 8 -42.76 -8.77 -13.65
N PRO A 9 -42.67 -9.98 -13.03
CA PRO A 9 -41.84 -10.13 -11.83
C PRO A 9 -40.32 -10.21 -12.10
N CYS A 10 -39.91 -10.64 -13.31
CA CYS A 10 -38.52 -11.05 -13.56
C CYS A 10 -37.57 -9.85 -13.80
N ALA A 11 -38.05 -8.78 -14.43
CA ALA A 11 -37.21 -7.62 -14.78
C ALA A 11 -36.75 -6.81 -13.54
N LEU A 12 -37.65 -6.56 -12.59
CA LEU A 12 -37.32 -5.83 -11.36
C LEU A 12 -36.39 -6.62 -10.42
N ALA A 13 -36.56 -7.95 -10.36
CA ALA A 13 -35.65 -8.84 -9.63
C ALA A 13 -34.25 -8.88 -10.28
N GLN A 14 -34.17 -8.83 -11.61
CA GLN A 14 -32.90 -8.79 -12.36
C GLN A 14 -32.17 -7.45 -12.17
N GLU A 15 -32.90 -6.34 -12.16
CA GLU A 15 -32.33 -4.99 -11.95
C GLU A 15 -31.78 -4.82 -10.53
N SER A 16 -32.53 -5.25 -9.51
CA SER A 16 -32.08 -5.22 -8.11
C SER A 16 -30.85 -6.12 -7.88
N THR A 17 -30.83 -7.32 -8.49
CA THR A 17 -29.68 -8.22 -8.47
C THR A 17 -28.45 -7.59 -9.13
N THR A 18 -28.65 -6.90 -10.26
CA THR A 18 -27.58 -6.22 -10.99
C THR A 18 -27.02 -5.03 -10.22
N ALA A 19 -27.88 -4.22 -9.59
CA ALA A 19 -27.45 -3.11 -8.75
C ALA A 19 -26.63 -3.61 -7.55
N ARG A 20 -27.09 -4.68 -6.88
CA ARG A 20 -26.37 -5.32 -5.77
C ARG A 20 -25.00 -5.85 -6.19
N ALA A 21 -24.92 -6.55 -7.34
CA ALA A 21 -23.66 -7.04 -7.88
C ALA A 21 -22.67 -5.89 -8.18
N LYS A 22 -23.13 -4.78 -8.76
CA LYS A 22 -22.29 -3.59 -9.01
C LYS A 22 -21.77 -2.96 -7.71
N ALA A 23 -22.60 -2.92 -6.67
CA ALA A 23 -22.19 -2.39 -5.36
C ALA A 23 -21.12 -3.28 -4.71
N LEU A 24 -21.34 -4.60 -4.70
CA LEU A 24 -20.37 -5.57 -4.19
C LEU A 24 -19.04 -5.52 -4.97
N TYR A 25 -19.09 -5.37 -6.29
CA TYR A 25 -17.90 -5.22 -7.11
C TYR A 25 -17.08 -3.98 -6.72
N ARG A 26 -17.73 -2.83 -6.55
CA ARG A 26 -17.08 -1.60 -6.08
C ARG A 26 -16.47 -1.76 -4.68
N GLN A 27 -17.20 -2.38 -3.77
CA GLN A 27 -16.69 -2.67 -2.42
C GLN A 27 -15.45 -3.57 -2.48
N GLY A 28 -15.43 -4.57 -3.36
CA GLY A 28 -14.28 -5.44 -3.58
C GLY A 28 -13.05 -4.67 -4.07
N LEU A 29 -13.22 -3.73 -5.00
CA LEU A 29 -12.12 -2.87 -5.47
C LEU A 29 -11.55 -1.99 -4.35
N ILE A 30 -12.42 -1.36 -3.56
CA ILE A 30 -11.99 -0.54 -2.40
C ILE A 30 -11.22 -1.40 -1.39
N ALA A 31 -11.71 -2.61 -1.11
CA ALA A 31 -11.04 -3.55 -0.24
C ALA A 31 -9.65 -3.95 -0.79
N MET A 32 -9.49 -4.16 -2.10
CA MET A 32 -8.19 -4.38 -2.72
C MET A 32 -7.25 -3.18 -2.53
N GLU A 33 -7.75 -1.96 -2.72
CA GLU A 33 -6.94 -0.75 -2.54
C GLU A 33 -6.42 -0.59 -1.12
N GLN A 34 -7.23 -1.01 -0.14
CA GLN A 34 -6.89 -1.04 1.29
C GLN A 34 -6.05 -2.29 1.69
N GLY A 35 -5.77 -3.19 0.74
CA GLY A 35 -5.08 -4.45 0.97
C GLY A 35 -5.87 -5.45 1.83
N GLN A 36 -7.19 -5.26 1.97
CA GLN A 36 -8.12 -6.17 2.66
C GLN A 36 -8.49 -7.35 1.73
N ILE A 37 -7.53 -8.26 1.56
CA ILE A 37 -7.62 -9.38 0.62
C ILE A 37 -8.85 -10.25 0.87
N ASP A 38 -9.12 -10.63 2.12
CA ASP A 38 -10.25 -11.52 2.44
C ASP A 38 -11.61 -10.86 2.19
N THR A 39 -11.73 -9.57 2.53
CA THR A 39 -12.93 -8.77 2.23
C THR A 39 -13.16 -8.68 0.72
N ALA A 40 -12.11 -8.33 -0.04
CA ALA A 40 -12.20 -8.22 -1.49
C ALA A 40 -12.59 -9.56 -2.14
N ARG A 41 -11.96 -10.66 -1.70
CA ARG A 41 -12.27 -12.02 -2.15
C ARG A 41 -13.74 -12.37 -1.91
N THR A 42 -14.26 -12.06 -0.72
CA THR A 42 -15.66 -12.30 -0.36
C THR A 42 -16.60 -11.49 -1.26
N CYS A 43 -16.32 -10.20 -1.45
CA CYS A 43 -17.11 -9.35 -2.34
C CYS A 43 -17.17 -9.89 -3.77
N PHE A 44 -16.04 -10.25 -4.38
CA PHE A 44 -16.04 -10.75 -5.75
C PHE A 44 -16.68 -12.14 -5.89
N ARG A 45 -16.56 -13.01 -4.88
CA ARG A 45 -17.29 -14.29 -4.86
C ARG A 45 -18.80 -14.08 -4.83
N GLU A 46 -19.29 -13.13 -4.04
CA GLU A 46 -20.71 -12.78 -4.04
C GLU A 46 -21.16 -12.17 -5.38
N VAL A 47 -20.33 -11.37 -6.04
CA VAL A 47 -20.62 -10.90 -7.41
C VAL A 47 -20.80 -12.08 -8.36
N LEU A 48 -19.90 -13.08 -8.31
CA LEU A 48 -20.02 -14.27 -9.16
C LEU A 48 -21.20 -15.16 -8.78
N ARG A 49 -21.64 -15.17 -7.51
CA ARG A 49 -22.86 -15.86 -7.09
C ARG A 49 -24.12 -15.22 -7.69
N LEU A 50 -24.16 -13.88 -7.75
CA LEU A 50 -25.27 -13.13 -8.35
C LEU A 50 -25.19 -13.10 -9.89
N GLN A 51 -23.99 -13.08 -10.44
CA GLN A 51 -23.71 -12.99 -11.88
C GLN A 51 -22.59 -13.96 -12.26
N PRO A 52 -22.91 -15.25 -12.51
CA PRO A 52 -21.91 -16.28 -12.78
C PRO A 52 -21.01 -16.01 -14.00
N ARG A 53 -21.48 -15.21 -14.96
CA ARG A 53 -20.73 -14.85 -16.18
C ARG A 53 -19.99 -13.50 -16.08
N ASN A 54 -19.84 -12.94 -14.87
CA ASN A 54 -19.14 -11.66 -14.69
C ASN A 54 -17.62 -11.82 -14.83
N VAL A 55 -17.11 -11.54 -16.04
CA VAL A 55 -15.68 -11.66 -16.39
C VAL A 55 -14.81 -10.75 -15.52
N ASN A 56 -15.29 -9.55 -15.19
CA ASN A 56 -14.55 -8.59 -14.37
C ASN A 56 -14.31 -9.14 -12.96
N ALA A 57 -15.33 -9.67 -12.30
CA ALA A 57 -15.19 -10.25 -10.96
C ALA A 57 -14.26 -11.48 -10.94
N SER A 58 -14.36 -12.35 -11.96
CA SER A 58 -13.46 -13.49 -12.14
C SER A 58 -12.01 -13.04 -12.35
N TYR A 59 -11.79 -12.00 -13.17
CA TYR A 59 -10.49 -11.38 -13.36
C TYR A 59 -9.94 -10.82 -12.04
N GLN A 60 -10.73 -10.06 -11.28
CA GLN A 60 -10.26 -9.49 -10.00
C GLN A 60 -9.89 -10.57 -8.97
N LEU A 61 -10.62 -11.69 -8.91
CA LEU A 61 -10.24 -12.82 -8.04
C LEU A 61 -8.88 -13.41 -8.42
N LYS A 62 -8.60 -13.59 -9.71
CA LYS A 62 -7.28 -14.05 -10.17
C LYS A 62 -6.19 -13.04 -9.78
N GLN A 63 -6.45 -11.75 -9.99
CA GLN A 63 -5.50 -10.68 -9.64
C GLN A 63 -5.21 -10.61 -8.14
N LEU A 64 -6.21 -10.89 -7.30
CA LEU A 64 -6.08 -10.91 -5.86
C LEU A 64 -5.08 -11.99 -5.39
N GLU A 65 -5.10 -13.17 -6.00
CA GLU A 65 -4.14 -14.23 -5.71
C GLU A 65 -2.74 -13.89 -6.25
N LEU A 66 -2.64 -13.42 -7.51
CA LEU A 66 -1.36 -13.07 -8.14
C LEU A 66 -0.66 -11.91 -7.43
N ARG A 67 -1.41 -10.96 -6.88
CA ARG A 67 -0.90 -9.76 -6.21
C ARG A 67 -1.00 -9.84 -4.69
N ARG A 68 -1.18 -11.03 -4.11
CA ARG A 68 -1.37 -11.22 -2.67
C ARG A 68 -0.28 -10.54 -1.84
N LYS A 69 1.00 -10.82 -2.13
CA LYS A 69 2.15 -10.26 -1.41
C LYS A 69 2.21 -8.72 -1.44
N PRO A 70 2.22 -8.05 -2.61
CA PRO A 70 2.27 -6.60 -2.65
C PRO A 70 1.03 -5.92 -2.03
N LEU A 71 -0.15 -6.56 -2.08
CA LEU A 71 -1.34 -6.04 -1.40
C LEU A 71 -1.21 -6.10 0.13
N LEU A 72 -0.63 -7.17 0.69
CA LEU A 72 -0.36 -7.27 2.13
C LEU A 72 0.72 -6.29 2.58
N ALA A 73 1.78 -6.12 1.79
CA ALA A 73 2.79 -5.09 2.04
C ALA A 73 2.16 -3.68 2.05
N LYS A 74 1.27 -3.38 1.09
CA LYS A 74 0.52 -2.12 1.05
C LYS A 74 -0.39 -1.95 2.27
N LYS A 75 -1.09 -3.00 2.70
CA LYS A 75 -1.92 -2.97 3.93
C LYS A 75 -1.07 -2.58 5.13
N ARG A 76 0.09 -3.22 5.33
CA ARG A 76 1.02 -2.91 6.41
C ARG A 76 1.50 -1.45 6.36
N GLN A 77 1.81 -0.95 5.16
CA GLN A 77 2.18 0.46 4.96
C GLN A 77 1.03 1.41 5.35
N LEU A 78 -0.20 1.11 4.95
CA LEU A 78 -1.37 1.91 5.33
C LEU A 78 -1.58 1.89 6.85
N GLN A 79 -1.43 0.73 7.49
CA GLN A 79 -1.51 0.63 8.96
C GLN A 79 -0.48 1.53 9.65
N MET A 80 0.78 1.54 9.18
CA MET A 80 1.80 2.47 9.70
C MET A 80 1.42 3.94 9.53
N LYS A 81 0.74 4.30 8.42
CA LYS A 81 0.27 5.68 8.19
C LYS A 81 -0.93 6.06 9.05
N SER A 82 -1.77 5.10 9.42
CA SER A 82 -2.98 5.33 10.19
C SER A 82 -2.74 5.44 11.70
N VAL A 83 -1.69 4.81 12.22
CA VAL A 83 -1.36 4.85 13.65
C VAL A 83 -0.68 6.17 13.98
N ARG A 84 -1.32 7.00 14.82
CA ARG A 84 -0.72 8.24 15.34
C ARG A 84 0.06 7.97 16.63
N ILE A 85 1.30 8.44 16.66
CA ILE A 85 2.17 8.40 17.82
C ILE A 85 2.12 9.75 18.52
N PRO A 86 1.68 9.81 19.80
CA PRO A 86 1.50 11.07 20.52
C PRO A 86 2.81 11.84 20.70
N SER A 87 3.87 11.14 21.08
CA SER A 87 5.19 11.73 21.27
C SER A 87 6.27 10.66 21.15
N VAL A 88 7.41 11.07 20.62
CA VAL A 88 8.67 10.32 20.58
C VAL A 88 9.77 11.30 20.97
N ASP A 89 10.59 10.92 21.94
CA ASP A 89 11.80 11.63 22.33
C ASP A 89 12.95 10.62 22.36
N PHE A 90 13.77 10.65 21.32
CA PHE A 90 14.96 9.85 21.20
C PHE A 90 16.17 10.72 21.47
N ASP A 91 17.02 10.28 22.38
CA ASP A 91 18.27 10.94 22.72
C ASP A 91 19.44 9.98 22.51
N ALA A 92 20.26 10.24 21.49
CA ALA A 92 21.44 9.47 21.12
C ALA A 92 21.20 7.94 21.00
N VAL A 93 20.05 7.54 20.46
CA VAL A 93 19.65 6.13 20.30
C VAL A 93 20.19 5.53 19.00
N THR A 94 20.32 4.20 18.95
CA THR A 94 20.64 3.48 17.71
C THR A 94 19.38 3.19 16.89
N LEU A 95 19.53 2.80 15.62
CA LEU A 95 18.36 2.43 14.82
C LEU A 95 17.60 1.21 15.39
N PRO A 96 18.25 0.10 15.79
CA PRO A 96 17.54 -1.01 16.44
C PRO A 96 16.70 -0.57 17.64
N ASP A 97 17.27 0.21 18.57
CA ASP A 97 16.57 0.70 19.76
C ASP A 97 15.33 1.54 19.38
N ALA A 98 15.48 2.41 18.38
CA ALA A 98 14.38 3.24 17.90
C ALA A 98 13.26 2.40 17.23
N LEU A 99 13.62 1.34 16.51
CA LEU A 99 12.66 0.42 15.90
C LEU A 99 11.92 -0.41 16.94
N ASP A 100 12.61 -0.88 17.98
CA ASP A 100 11.99 -1.61 19.09
C ASP A 100 11.01 -0.71 19.86
N ALA A 101 11.42 0.52 20.18
CA ALA A 101 10.55 1.51 20.80
C ALA A 101 9.32 1.81 19.92
N LEU A 102 9.53 1.99 18.61
CA LEU A 102 8.43 2.22 17.67
C LEU A 102 7.49 1.02 17.58
N ASN A 103 8.01 -0.21 17.60
CA ASN A 103 7.21 -1.43 17.59
C ASN A 103 6.28 -1.46 18.81
N ALA A 104 6.82 -1.23 20.01
CA ALA A 104 6.05 -1.19 21.25
C ALA A 104 5.00 -0.07 21.26
N LEU A 105 5.34 1.12 20.76
CA LEU A 105 4.40 2.25 20.67
C LEU A 105 3.23 1.95 19.73
N VAL A 106 3.49 1.36 18.56
CA VAL A 106 2.44 0.98 17.60
C VAL A 106 1.55 -0.11 18.18
N GLU A 107 2.14 -1.13 18.80
CA GLU A 107 1.38 -2.21 19.44
C GLU A 107 0.46 -1.67 20.54
N LYS A 108 0.98 -0.79 21.41
CA LYS A 108 0.20 -0.13 22.45
C LYS A 108 -0.94 0.70 21.87
N GLN A 109 -0.65 1.54 20.87
CA GLN A 109 -1.65 2.43 20.25
C GLN A 109 -2.75 1.65 19.53
N THR A 110 -2.42 0.48 18.99
CA THR A 110 -3.37 -0.38 18.27
C THR A 110 -4.03 -1.42 19.16
N LYS A 111 -3.69 -1.47 20.46
CA LYS A 111 -4.14 -2.49 21.41
C LYS A 111 -3.86 -3.90 20.90
N GLY A 112 -2.66 -4.13 20.37
CA GLY A 112 -2.22 -5.42 19.83
C GLY A 112 -2.80 -5.80 18.45
N LYS A 113 -3.68 -4.97 17.86
CA LYS A 113 -4.29 -5.28 16.55
C LYS A 113 -3.29 -5.23 15.40
N PHE A 114 -2.17 -4.52 15.57
CA PHE A 114 -1.14 -4.42 14.56
C PHE A 114 0.23 -4.28 15.21
N VAL A 115 1.15 -5.14 14.79
CA VAL A 115 2.55 -5.11 15.18
C VAL A 115 3.39 -4.96 13.89
N PRO A 116 4.24 -3.93 13.79
CA PRO A 116 5.07 -3.70 12.61
C PRO A 116 6.02 -4.85 12.29
N ASN A 117 6.66 -5.43 13.31
CA ASN A 117 7.70 -6.45 13.23
C ASN A 117 8.86 -6.05 12.30
N PHE A 118 9.96 -5.57 12.86
CA PHE A 118 11.13 -5.12 12.11
C PHE A 118 12.17 -6.23 11.97
N ILE A 119 12.68 -6.43 10.76
CA ILE A 119 13.80 -7.34 10.49
C ILE A 119 14.96 -6.50 9.99
N ILE A 120 16.07 -6.49 10.71
CA ILE A 120 17.26 -5.73 10.33
C ILE A 120 18.21 -6.66 9.56
N GLN A 121 18.59 -6.25 8.36
CA GLN A 121 19.59 -6.91 7.53
C GLN A 121 20.81 -5.99 7.42
N ASP A 122 21.73 -6.10 8.37
CA ASP A 122 22.92 -5.27 8.48
C ASP A 122 24.17 -6.13 8.73
N PRO A 123 24.71 -6.79 7.68
CA PRO A 123 25.84 -7.71 7.84
C PRO A 123 27.13 -7.04 8.33
N GLU A 124 27.27 -5.72 8.15
CA GLU A 124 28.46 -4.96 8.52
C GLU A 124 28.30 -4.23 9.89
N GLY A 125 27.14 -4.35 10.53
CA GLY A 125 26.82 -3.69 11.80
C GLY A 125 26.97 -2.17 11.73
N ILE A 126 26.60 -1.55 10.60
CA ILE A 126 26.73 -0.11 10.37
C ILE A 126 25.66 0.67 11.17
N LEU A 127 24.46 0.10 11.29
CA LEU A 127 23.28 0.76 11.87
C LEU A 127 23.35 0.82 13.40
N GLU A 128 24.03 -0.15 14.03
CA GLU A 128 24.28 -0.15 15.48
C GLU A 128 25.28 0.92 15.92
N LYS A 129 26.17 1.34 15.01
CA LYS A 129 27.23 2.33 15.32
C LYS A 129 26.75 3.77 15.23
N ARG A 130 25.61 4.01 14.58
CA ARG A 130 25.07 5.35 14.34
C ARG A 130 24.05 5.70 15.40
N ARG A 131 24.28 6.84 16.04
CA ARG A 131 23.35 7.41 17.02
C ARG A 131 22.68 8.65 16.45
N PHE A 132 21.42 8.85 16.80
CA PHE A 132 20.67 10.03 16.42
C PHE A 132 19.72 10.45 17.53
N SER A 133 19.32 11.70 17.51
CA SER A 133 18.28 12.24 18.38
C SER A 133 17.11 12.74 17.54
N LEU A 134 15.89 12.54 18.01
CA LEU A 134 14.67 12.88 17.29
C LEU A 134 13.56 13.19 18.28
N LYS A 135 12.91 14.34 18.11
CA LYS A 135 11.72 14.70 18.88
C LYS A 135 10.57 14.95 17.93
N LEU A 136 9.52 14.15 18.05
CA LEU A 136 8.31 14.27 17.24
C LEU A 136 7.08 14.17 18.13
N GLY A 137 6.01 14.86 17.73
CA GLY A 137 4.73 14.85 18.44
C GLY A 137 3.56 14.78 17.47
N ALA A 138 2.55 13.99 17.82
CA ALA A 138 1.30 13.85 17.07
C ALA A 138 1.46 13.46 15.59
N VAL A 139 2.47 12.65 15.26
CA VAL A 139 2.77 12.22 13.87
C VAL A 139 2.36 10.76 13.62
N PRO A 140 2.14 10.36 12.35
CA PRO A 140 2.00 8.95 12.00
C PRO A 140 3.25 8.12 12.33
N ALA A 141 3.06 6.85 12.68
CA ALA A 141 4.16 5.91 12.92
C ALA A 141 5.07 5.74 11.69
N SER A 142 4.51 5.84 10.48
CA SER A 142 5.28 5.85 9.24
C SER A 142 6.27 7.00 9.15
N ILE A 143 5.94 8.16 9.74
CA ILE A 143 6.81 9.34 9.75
C ILE A 143 7.94 9.15 10.75
N VAL A 144 7.65 8.62 11.94
CA VAL A 144 8.72 8.28 12.92
C VAL A 144 9.73 7.31 12.30
N LEU A 145 9.24 6.26 11.65
CA LEU A 145 10.09 5.31 10.93
C LEU A 145 10.92 6.00 9.85
N GLN A 146 10.31 6.84 9.02
CA GLN A 146 11.00 7.57 7.96
C GLN A 146 12.18 8.39 8.52
N TYR A 147 11.95 9.23 9.53
CA TYR A 147 13.01 10.04 10.13
C TYR A 147 14.12 9.20 10.76
N ALA A 148 13.80 8.08 11.41
CA ALA A 148 14.81 7.18 11.96
C ALA A 148 15.71 6.57 10.85
N LEU A 149 15.10 6.17 9.73
CA LEU A 149 15.82 5.63 8.57
C LEU A 149 16.71 6.70 7.91
N ASP A 150 16.20 7.92 7.74
CA ASP A 150 16.93 9.02 7.12
C ASP A 150 18.18 9.41 7.93
N ASN A 151 18.05 9.51 9.26
CA ASN A 151 19.17 9.83 10.15
C ASN A 151 20.26 8.75 10.18
N THR A 152 19.90 7.49 9.88
CA THR A 152 20.83 6.35 9.94
C THR A 152 21.30 5.89 8.56
N ARG A 153 20.83 6.53 7.49
CA ARG A 153 21.03 6.13 6.08
C ARG A 153 20.60 4.68 5.85
N ALA A 154 19.39 4.36 6.24
CA ALA A 154 18.76 3.07 6.02
C ALA A 154 17.54 3.19 5.10
N THR A 155 17.08 2.07 4.57
CA THR A 155 15.82 1.95 3.83
C THR A 155 14.97 0.85 4.43
N ALA A 156 13.66 0.96 4.28
CA ALA A 156 12.71 -0.06 4.69
C ALA A 156 11.89 -0.58 3.50
N ARG A 157 11.71 -1.89 3.44
CA ARG A 157 10.80 -2.57 2.52
C ARG A 157 9.69 -3.25 3.31
N TYR A 158 8.45 -2.87 3.02
CA TYR A 158 7.28 -3.56 3.54
C TYR A 158 7.14 -4.94 2.89
N ASP A 159 6.97 -5.96 3.71
CA ASP A 159 6.67 -7.33 3.29
C ASP A 159 5.36 -7.79 3.93
N GLU A 160 4.96 -9.04 3.65
CA GLU A 160 3.72 -9.63 4.17
C GLU A 160 3.68 -9.60 5.72
N HIS A 161 4.77 -10.05 6.35
CA HIS A 161 4.82 -10.29 7.81
C HIS A 161 5.77 -9.35 8.58
N ALA A 162 6.57 -8.55 7.87
CA ALA A 162 7.59 -7.72 8.49
C ALA A 162 7.91 -6.47 7.67
N ILE A 163 8.62 -5.55 8.30
CA ILE A 163 9.27 -4.41 7.65
C ILE A 163 10.78 -4.68 7.67
N VAL A 164 11.36 -4.93 6.49
CA VAL A 164 12.78 -5.27 6.38
C VAL A 164 13.59 -4.00 6.21
N VAL A 165 14.52 -3.76 7.14
CA VAL A 165 15.38 -2.58 7.19
C VAL A 165 16.79 -2.95 6.77
N ARG A 166 17.41 -2.11 5.93
CA ARG A 166 18.77 -2.33 5.40
C ARG A 166 19.55 -1.01 5.33
N PRO A 167 20.88 -1.01 5.54
CA PRO A 167 21.67 0.18 5.27
C PRO A 167 21.64 0.52 3.78
N VAL A 168 21.67 1.81 3.46
CA VAL A 168 21.90 2.28 2.09
C VAL A 168 23.37 2.08 1.77
N GLY A 169 23.68 1.04 0.99
CA GLY A 169 25.03 0.84 0.47
C GLY A 169 25.46 1.97 -0.48
N LYS A 170 26.76 2.08 -0.77
CA LYS A 170 27.36 3.13 -1.63
C LYS A 170 26.79 3.23 -3.07
N SER A 171 25.82 2.40 -3.46
CA SER A 171 25.33 2.30 -4.85
C SER A 171 24.02 3.03 -5.17
N GLN A 172 23.36 3.71 -4.22
CA GLN A 172 22.06 4.38 -4.49
C GLN A 172 22.05 5.91 -4.26
N ALA A 173 23.21 6.55 -4.11
CA ALA A 173 23.32 8.01 -4.10
C ALA A 173 23.20 8.67 -5.50
N ALA A 174 23.01 7.88 -6.57
CA ALA A 174 22.98 8.36 -7.95
C ALA A 174 21.70 7.96 -8.70
N ARG A 175 20.53 8.14 -8.08
CA ARG A 175 19.26 8.29 -8.82
C ARG A 175 18.61 9.61 -8.43
N GLY A 176 19.28 10.70 -8.86
CA GLY A 176 18.59 11.94 -9.17
C GLY A 176 17.62 11.72 -10.34
N PRO A 177 16.73 12.69 -10.61
CA PRO A 177 15.68 12.52 -11.62
C PRO A 177 16.30 12.64 -13.02
N GLU A 178 16.84 11.54 -13.55
CA GLU A 178 17.12 11.42 -14.98
C GLU A 178 15.89 10.86 -15.69
N GLY A 179 14.98 11.77 -16.02
CA GLY A 179 13.93 11.58 -17.01
C GLY A 179 13.96 12.79 -17.92
N GLY A 180 14.76 12.69 -18.99
CA GLY A 180 15.07 13.79 -19.88
C GLY A 180 13.88 14.26 -20.72
N THR A 181 13.87 15.56 -20.97
CA THR A 181 13.31 16.15 -22.18
C THR A 181 14.40 17.01 -22.79
N PRO A 182 14.97 16.65 -23.95
CA PRO A 182 15.69 17.62 -24.75
C PRO A 182 14.65 18.55 -25.38
N GLU A 183 14.73 19.79 -24.92
CA GLU A 183 14.17 21.01 -25.45
C GLU A 183 14.37 21.06 -26.98
N LYS A 184 13.27 20.99 -27.74
CA LYS A 184 13.26 21.40 -29.14
C LYS A 184 13.06 22.92 -29.18
N SER A 185 14.15 23.66 -29.35
CA SER A 185 14.13 25.06 -29.78
C SER A 185 15.15 25.25 -30.89
N GLY A 186 14.72 25.72 -32.06
CA GLY A 186 15.65 26.06 -33.15
C GLY A 186 15.01 26.07 -34.54
N THR A 187 14.19 27.08 -34.79
CA THR A 187 13.78 27.57 -36.12
C THR A 187 14.98 27.95 -36.99
N GLY A 188 14.93 27.70 -38.32
CA GLY A 188 15.61 28.58 -39.28
C GLY A 188 16.13 27.96 -40.59
N LYS A 189 15.33 28.12 -41.66
CA LYS A 189 15.71 28.53 -43.04
C LYS A 189 16.50 27.60 -43.99
N SER A 190 15.79 27.25 -45.08
CA SER A 190 16.14 27.37 -46.51
C SER A 190 17.43 26.78 -47.07
N ALA A 191 17.30 25.79 -47.98
CA ALA A 191 17.70 25.91 -49.40
C ALA A 191 17.46 24.57 -50.14
N ASP A 192 16.61 24.60 -51.18
CA ASP A 192 16.72 23.75 -52.39
C ASP A 192 18.04 24.09 -53.15
N PRO A 193 18.46 23.43 -54.25
CA PRO A 193 17.80 22.37 -55.02
C PRO A 193 18.71 21.17 -55.38
N PHE A 194 18.12 20.05 -55.78
CA PHE A 194 18.42 19.24 -56.99
C PHE A 194 17.53 18.00 -57.01
#